data_AF-A0AAU5Z7X6-F1
#
_entry.id   AF-A0AAU5Z7X6-F1
#
_cell.length_a   1.000
_cell.length_b   1.000
_cell.length_c   1.000
_cell.angle_alpha   90.00
_cell.angle_beta   90.00
_cell.angle_gamma   90.00
#
_symmetry.space_group_name_H-M   'P 1'
#
loop_
_entity.id
_entity.type
_entity.pdbx_description
1 polymer ?
#
loop_
_entity_poly.entity_id
_entity_poly.type
_entity_poly.pdbx_seq_one_letter_code
_entity_poly.pdbx_strand_id
1 'polypeptide(L)'
;MDSDETPYLLPDGERVWVIKTPAAAELLPHMLERFRFGHLDPLIFGDAGEPEGVIVPFELWRALDTRVFDEEGFDTTYAIARGRLADPRPSIPLEQVAAELGWDLNEPIDESEFKPK
;
A
#
# COMPACT_ATOMS: atom_id res chain seq x y z
N MET A 1 -4.95 -40.21 -3.49
CA MET A 1 -4.35 -39.12 -4.28
C MET A 1 -4.36 -37.92 -3.36
N ASP A 2 -3.18 -37.45 -3.00
CA ASP A 2 -3.05 -36.22 -2.22
C ASP A 2 -3.46 -35.08 -3.14
N SER A 3 -4.38 -34.22 -2.71
CA SER A 3 -4.86 -33.13 -3.56
C SER A 3 -3.81 -32.03 -3.59
N ASP A 4 -3.52 -31.48 -4.78
CA ASP A 4 -2.59 -30.37 -4.91
C ASP A 4 -3.18 -29.04 -4.42
N GLU A 5 -4.47 -29.02 -4.10
CA GLU A 5 -5.20 -27.87 -3.59
C GLU A 5 -5.84 -28.23 -2.24
N THR A 6 -5.63 -27.38 -1.24
CA THR A 6 -6.21 -27.54 0.09
C THR A 6 -7.03 -26.29 0.44
N PRO A 7 -8.27 -26.41 0.92
CA PRO A 7 -9.06 -25.24 1.28
C PRO A 7 -8.56 -24.62 2.58
N TYR A 8 -8.41 -23.30 2.61
CA TYR A 8 -8.07 -22.50 3.78
C TYR A 8 -9.20 -21.52 4.10
N LEU A 9 -9.49 -21.30 5.38
CA LEU A 9 -10.50 -20.35 5.84
C LEU A 9 -9.82 -19.07 6.32
N LEU A 10 -10.07 -17.97 5.63
CA LEU A 10 -9.59 -16.65 6.01
C LEU A 10 -10.27 -16.16 7.30
N PRO A 11 -9.67 -15.18 8.03
CA PRO A 11 -10.22 -14.66 9.28
C PRO A 11 -11.63 -14.05 9.17
N ASP A 12 -12.01 -13.59 7.98
CA ASP A 12 -13.33 -13.05 7.66
C ASP A 12 -14.37 -14.13 7.32
N GLY A 13 -13.96 -15.40 7.27
CA GLY A 13 -14.81 -16.55 6.94
C GLY A 13 -14.85 -16.89 5.45
N GLU A 14 -14.12 -16.17 4.59
CA GLU A 14 -13.98 -16.53 3.18
C GLU A 14 -13.11 -17.80 3.02
N ARG A 15 -13.45 -18.66 2.06
CA ARG A 15 -12.66 -19.85 1.73
C ARG A 15 -11.82 -19.60 0.49
N VAL A 16 -10.51 -19.84 0.61
CA VAL A 16 -9.55 -19.80 -0.50
C VAL A 16 -8.92 -21.16 -0.73
N TRP A 17 -8.32 -21.36 -1.89
CA TRP A 17 -7.59 -22.58 -2.22
C TRP A 17 -6.09 -22.32 -2.14
N VAL A 18 -5.40 -23.11 -1.31
CA VAL A 18 -3.94 -23.09 -1.17
C VAL A 18 -3.37 -24.21 -2.01
N ILE A 19 -2.58 -23.84 -3.02
CA ILE A 19 -1.92 -24.77 -3.92
C ILE A 19 -0.55 -25.15 -3.36
N LYS A 20 -0.18 -26.43 -3.43
CA LYS A 20 1.18 -26.84 -3.05
C LYS A 20 2.23 -26.11 -3.87
N THR A 21 3.29 -25.63 -3.22
CA THR A 21 4.37 -24.85 -3.86
C THR A 21 4.92 -25.46 -5.16
N PRO A 22 5.18 -26.79 -5.26
CA PRO A 22 5.62 -27.39 -6.53
C PRO A 22 4.60 -27.25 -7.66
N ALA A 23 3.31 -27.47 -7.36
CA ALA A 23 2.24 -27.32 -8.34
C ALA A 23 2.05 -25.84 -8.74
N ALA A 24 2.19 -24.91 -7.78
CA ALA A 24 2.14 -23.47 -8.08
C ALA A 24 3.23 -23.03 -9.07
N ALA A 25 4.44 -23.62 -8.99
CA ALA A 25 5.52 -23.34 -9.93
C ALA A 25 5.19 -23.78 -11.37
N GLU A 26 4.52 -24.92 -11.53
CA GLU A 26 4.06 -25.42 -12.84
C GLU A 26 2.93 -24.54 -13.42
N LEU A 27 2.09 -23.96 -12.56
CA LEU A 27 0.98 -23.10 -12.96
C LEU A 27 1.40 -21.67 -13.31
N LEU A 28 2.59 -21.23 -12.91
CA LEU A 28 3.04 -19.85 -13.07
C LEU A 28 2.94 -19.31 -14.52
N PRO A 29 3.36 -20.04 -15.58
CA PRO A 29 3.24 -19.54 -16.95
C PRO A 29 1.78 -19.27 -17.35
N HIS A 30 0.86 -20.17 -16.99
CA HIS A 30 -0.57 -20.02 -17.25
C HIS A 30 -1.17 -18.85 -16.46
N MET A 31 -0.69 -18.65 -15.23
CA MET A 31 -1.11 -17.52 -14.39
C MET A 31 -0.73 -16.17 -15.02
N LEU A 32 0.49 -16.07 -15.55
CA LEU A 32 0.95 -14.88 -16.24
C LEU A 32 0.17 -14.60 -17.54
N GLU A 33 -0.24 -15.65 -18.26
CA GLU A 33 -1.15 -15.48 -19.41
C GLU A 33 -2.51 -14.94 -18.97
N ARG A 34 -3.11 -15.48 -17.91
CA ARG A 34 -4.38 -14.97 -17.35
C ARG A 34 -4.29 -13.49 -16.98
N PHE A 35 -3.19 -13.07 -16.36
CA PHE A 35 -2.97 -11.67 -16.03
C PHE A 35 -2.89 -10.77 -17.27
N ARG A 36 -2.27 -11.24 -18.37
CA ARG A 36 -2.25 -10.51 -19.64
C ARG A 36 -3.63 -10.34 -20.27
N PHE A 37 -4.55 -11.26 -20.00
CA PHE A 37 -5.96 -11.16 -20.39
C PHE A 37 -6.82 -10.36 -19.39
N GLY A 38 -6.21 -9.78 -18.34
CA GLY A 38 -6.89 -8.93 -17.36
C GLY A 38 -7.59 -9.67 -16.22
N HIS A 39 -7.37 -10.98 -16.07
CA HIS A 39 -7.83 -11.69 -14.87
C HIS A 39 -7.02 -11.26 -13.65
N LEU A 40 -7.69 -11.08 -12.51
CA LEU A 40 -7.07 -10.59 -11.26
C LEU A 40 -7.12 -11.61 -10.12
N ASP A 41 -7.66 -12.80 -10.37
CA ASP A 41 -7.74 -13.86 -9.35
C ASP A 41 -6.33 -14.18 -8.84
N PRO A 42 -6.08 -14.20 -7.53
CA PRO A 42 -4.76 -14.52 -6.99
C PRO A 42 -4.45 -16.02 -7.03
N LEU A 43 -3.16 -16.37 -7.16
CA LEU A 43 -2.68 -17.74 -6.92
C LEU A 43 -2.10 -17.81 -5.51
N ILE A 44 -2.77 -18.49 -4.58
CA ILE A 44 -2.30 -18.65 -3.21
C ILE A 44 -1.61 -20.01 -3.09
N PHE A 45 -0.42 -20.03 -2.51
CA PHE A 45 0.38 -21.25 -2.39
C PHE A 45 1.06 -21.38 -1.02
N GLY A 46 1.41 -22.60 -0.67
CA GLY A 46 2.11 -22.93 0.57
C GLY A 46 2.21 -24.44 0.80
N ASP A 47 2.48 -24.83 2.04
CA ASP A 47 2.61 -26.23 2.45
C ASP A 47 1.49 -26.66 3.41
N ALA A 48 1.09 -27.93 3.34
CA ALA A 48 0.05 -28.54 4.18
C ALA A 48 -1.29 -27.77 4.28
N GLY A 49 -1.60 -26.93 3.29
CA GLY A 49 -2.80 -26.09 3.25
C GLY A 49 -2.70 -24.77 4.02
N GLU A 50 -1.55 -24.46 4.60
CA GLU A 50 -1.25 -23.15 5.15
C GLU A 50 -0.76 -22.21 4.03
N PRO A 51 -1.35 -21.02 3.85
CA PRO A 51 -0.90 -20.07 2.85
C PRO A 51 0.43 -19.43 3.27
N GLU A 52 1.43 -19.51 2.40
CA GLU A 52 2.76 -18.91 2.62
C GLU A 52 3.03 -17.74 1.67
N GLY A 53 2.42 -17.75 0.49
CA GLY A 53 2.62 -16.73 -0.52
C GLY A 53 1.44 -16.57 -1.45
N VAL A 54 1.43 -15.45 -2.17
CA VAL A 54 0.42 -15.14 -3.17
C VAL A 54 1.06 -14.53 -4.41
N ILE A 55 0.56 -14.90 -5.58
CA ILE A 55 0.93 -14.28 -6.85
C ILE A 55 -0.24 -13.43 -7.33
N VAL A 56 0.04 -12.15 -7.56
CA VAL A 56 -0.88 -11.15 -8.07
C VAL A 56 -0.27 -10.41 -9.26
N PRO A 57 -1.07 -9.74 -10.10
CA PRO A 57 -0.54 -8.82 -11.10
C PRO A 57 0.32 -7.73 -10.47
N PHE A 58 1.40 -7.35 -11.16
CA PHE A 58 2.32 -6.31 -10.67
C PHE A 58 1.63 -4.98 -10.34
N GLU A 59 0.71 -4.54 -11.20
CA GLU A 59 -0.03 -3.30 -10.98
C GLU A 59 -0.95 -3.36 -9.75
N LEU A 60 -1.49 -4.54 -9.43
CA LEU A 60 -2.27 -4.75 -8.21
C LEU A 60 -1.38 -4.67 -6.97
N TRP A 61 -0.21 -5.33 -7.00
CA TRP A 61 0.77 -5.19 -5.92
C TRP A 61 1.19 -3.72 -5.73
N ARG A 62 1.52 -2.98 -6.79
CA ARG A 62 1.88 -1.55 -6.70
C ARG A 62 0.77 -0.70 -6.08
N ALA A 63 -0.48 -0.98 -6.44
CA ALA A 63 -1.63 -0.27 -5.87
C ALA A 63 -1.83 -0.56 -4.38
N LEU A 64 -1.60 -1.81 -3.94
CA LEU A 64 -1.65 -2.19 -2.54
C LEU A 64 -0.49 -1.58 -1.75
N ASP A 65 0.73 -1.65 -2.29
CA ASP A 65 1.95 -1.06 -1.72
C ASP A 65 1.77 0.44 -1.45
N THR A 66 1.25 1.18 -2.45
CA THR A 66 0.95 2.62 -2.31
C THR A 66 -0.03 2.89 -1.17
N ARG A 67 -1.05 2.04 -0.97
CA ARG A 67 -2.03 2.22 0.11
C ARG A 67 -1.44 1.93 1.48
N VAL A 68 -0.58 0.93 1.62
CA VAL A 68 0.09 0.63 2.88
C VAL A 68 0.98 1.80 3.31
N PHE A 69 1.69 2.43 2.38
CA PHE A 69 2.47 3.64 2.67
C PHE A 69 1.60 4.87 2.94
N ASP A 70 0.42 4.98 2.32
CA ASP A 70 -0.54 6.03 2.64
C ASP A 70 -1.15 5.83 4.04
N GLU A 71 -1.36 4.59 4.51
CA GLU A 71 -1.81 4.30 5.88
C GLU A 71 -0.76 4.66 6.94
N GLU A 72 0.53 4.43 6.72
CA GLU A 72 1.60 4.95 7.60
C GLU A 72 1.63 6.50 7.61
N GLY A 73 1.39 7.12 6.45
CA GLY A 73 1.18 8.57 6.32
C GLY A 73 -0.08 9.06 7.03
N PHE A 74 -1.15 8.26 7.02
CA PHE A 74 -2.43 8.56 7.65
C PHE A 74 -2.35 8.44 9.17
N ASP A 75 -1.67 7.42 9.70
CA ASP A 75 -1.40 7.28 11.13
C ASP A 75 -0.53 8.43 11.64
N THR A 76 0.47 8.85 10.88
CA THR A 76 1.30 10.01 11.20
C THR A 76 0.45 11.29 11.20
N THR A 77 -0.38 11.49 10.17
CA THR A 77 -1.26 12.66 10.05
C THR A 77 -2.29 12.70 11.17
N TYR A 78 -2.88 11.55 11.52
CA TYR A 78 -3.83 11.41 12.61
C TYR A 78 -3.19 11.64 13.98
N ALA A 79 -1.98 11.11 14.21
CA ALA A 79 -1.22 11.35 15.43
C ALA A 79 -0.85 12.82 15.60
N ILE A 80 -0.41 13.49 14.51
CA ILE A 80 -0.14 14.94 14.50
C ILE A 80 -1.42 15.72 14.77
N ALA A 81 -2.53 15.41 14.09
CA ALA A 81 -3.80 16.09 14.28
C ALA A 81 -4.32 15.93 15.72
N ARG A 82 -4.26 14.73 16.27
CA ARG A 82 -4.65 14.44 17.66
C ARG A 82 -3.74 15.14 18.66
N GLY A 83 -2.43 15.13 18.41
CA GLY A 83 -1.45 15.84 19.22
C GLY A 83 -1.70 17.35 19.24
N ARG A 84 -2.01 17.94 18.08
CA ARG A 84 -2.39 19.36 17.96
C ARG A 84 -3.71 19.68 18.66
N LEU A 85 -4.71 18.80 18.57
CA LEU A 85 -6.01 19.01 19.21
C LEU A 85 -5.94 18.86 20.74
N ALA A 86 -5.01 18.05 21.24
CA ALA A 86 -4.74 17.88 22.67
C ALA A 86 -3.83 18.98 23.26
N ASP A 87 -3.16 19.77 22.42
CA ASP A 87 -2.34 20.89 22.86
C ASP A 87 -3.25 22.07 23.25
N PRO A 88 -3.24 22.51 24.53
CA PRO A 88 -4.10 23.59 24.99
C PRO A 88 -3.63 24.98 24.53
N ARG A 89 -2.45 25.10 23.90
CA ARG A 89 -1.93 26.37 23.40
C ARG A 89 -2.78 26.88 22.22
N PRO A 90 -3.07 28.18 22.15
CA PRO A 90 -3.77 28.74 21.02
C PRO A 90 -2.94 28.58 19.74
N SER A 91 -3.62 28.25 18.63
CA SER A 91 -2.99 28.26 17.32
C SER A 91 -2.54 29.69 16.97
N ILE A 92 -1.37 29.81 16.33
CA ILE A 92 -0.84 31.08 15.84
C ILE A 92 -0.98 31.15 14.31
N PRO A 93 -1.18 32.35 13.73
CA PRO A 93 -1.22 32.53 12.28
C PRO A 93 0.09 32.11 11.61
N LEU A 94 0.00 31.61 10.38
CA LEU A 94 1.16 31.15 9.62
C LEU A 94 2.14 32.30 9.32
N GLU A 95 1.61 33.51 9.12
CA GLU A 95 2.34 34.74 8.87
C GLU A 95 3.24 35.10 10.06
N GLN A 96 2.78 34.82 11.28
CA GLN A 96 3.55 35.05 12.49
C GLN A 96 4.74 34.08 12.57
N VAL A 97 4.54 32.80 12.24
CA VAL A 97 5.62 31.80 12.17
C VAL A 97 6.62 32.15 11.07
N ALA A 98 6.13 32.54 9.89
CA ALA A 98 6.98 32.94 8.78
C ALA A 98 7.85 34.15 9.14
N ALA A 99 7.27 35.17 9.77
CA ALA A 99 8.02 36.33 10.25
C ALA A 99 9.10 35.97 11.28
N GLU A 100 8.83 35.02 12.19
CA GLU A 100 9.83 34.51 13.14
C GLU A 100 11.00 33.79 12.44
N LEU A 101 10.73 33.12 11.32
CA LEU A 101 11.73 32.45 10.49
C LEU A 101 12.41 33.39 9.47
N GLY A 102 12.02 34.66 9.43
CA GLY A 102 12.53 35.65 8.49
C GLY A 102 11.99 35.50 7.07
N TRP A 103 10.84 34.84 6.90
CA TRP A 103 10.14 34.66 5.64
C TRP A 103 9.03 35.68 5.47
N ASP A 104 8.97 36.32 4.30
CA ASP A 104 7.82 37.12 3.88
C ASP A 104 6.93 36.31 2.93
N LEU A 105 5.75 35.92 3.41
CA LEU A 105 4.79 35.15 2.62
C LEU A 105 4.10 36.00 1.53
N ASN A 106 4.30 37.31 1.53
CA ASN A 106 3.79 38.22 0.50
C ASN A 106 4.81 38.47 -0.62
N GLU A 107 6.06 38.02 -0.45
CA GLU A 107 7.03 38.07 -1.54
C GLU A 107 6.59 37.11 -2.66
N PRO A 108 6.64 37.55 -3.93
CA PRO A 108 6.38 36.66 -5.05
C PRO A 108 7.40 35.53 -5.03
N ILE A 109 6.93 34.29 -5.20
CA ILE A 109 7.78 33.11 -5.29
C ILE A 109 8.75 33.31 -6.47
N ASP A 110 10.05 33.28 -6.20
CA ASP A 110 11.08 33.32 -7.24
C ASP A 110 11.18 31.95 -7.93
N GLU A 111 10.43 31.79 -9.02
CA GLU A 111 10.43 30.57 -9.84
C GLU A 111 11.63 30.47 -10.80
N SER A 112 12.60 31.39 -10.73
CA SER A 112 13.73 31.42 -11.68
C SER A 112 14.68 30.23 -11.57
N GLU A 113 14.70 29.54 -10.41
CA GLU A 113 15.44 28.29 -10.18
C GLU A 113 14.74 27.03 -10.75
N PHE A 114 13.44 27.09 -11.06
CA PHE A 114 12.65 25.94 -11.56
C PHE A 114 12.57 25.86 -13.09
N LYS A 115 13.57 26.37 -13.82
CA LYS A 115 13.60 26.21 -15.28
C LYS A 115 13.93 24.76 -15.65
N PRO A 116 13.05 24.04 -16.39
CA PRO A 116 13.38 22.73 -16.91
C PRO A 116 14.51 22.86 -17.94
N LYS A 117 15.49 21.95 -17.85
CA LYS A 117 16.50 21.74 -18.90
C LYS A 117 15.87 21.07 -20.12
#